data_AF-A0A6A5G233-F1
#
_entry.id   AF-A0A6A5G233-F1
#
_cell.length_a   1.000
_cell.length_b   1.000
_cell.length_c   1.000
_cell.angle_alpha   90.00
_cell.angle_beta   90.00
_cell.angle_gamma   90.00
#
_symmetry.space_group_name_H-M   'P 1'
#
loop_
_entity.id
_entity.type
_entity.pdbx_description
1 polymer ?
#
loop_
_entity_poly.entity_id
_entity_poly.type
_entity_poly.pdbx_seq_one_letter_code
_entity_poly.pdbx_strand_id
1 'polypeptide(L)'
;MDCAGKEKILKSIYLSNLIYYEQCRMELVAAVDALVASTLTKNLRVDAKKLFENLKNAMRKEFERTPWAKNNHAVEKYEEALKKITFWTFSDAEHILTTAFRKSEISYNNCLKTLKTAYNDKVSKTFCKVMATNNATNFLHGSHEELSEMGLNEIISDRLLLFNYKNERIYVSNDFLLLMNTNDTSDLHGTLGFLLLHEIMHTFVFGHEDIAANNTLYPYWTKHADCVAKQAEKTCETFPTVLTEDGQSQGCNTTITFEEDAADLAAYRLAYELGKPKFARKTMVENYESITKDEMFFYGAGIILCIPNGMNVRLFSGQPHSYNYQRLNSLMSQMNEFKTAFKCKDTDKMIQNKAAECTLYGSKAPLTRKNSSN
;
A
#
# COMPACT_ATOMS: atom_id res chain seq x y z
N MET A 1 -4.69 -0.49 -56.50
CA MET A 1 -3.46 -0.81 -55.73
C MET A 1 -3.24 -2.31 -55.80
N ASP A 2 -2.09 -2.71 -56.35
CA ASP A 2 -1.68 -4.11 -56.45
C ASP A 2 -1.37 -4.71 -55.07
N CYS A 3 -1.16 -6.02 -55.00
CA CYS A 3 -0.85 -6.69 -53.73
C CYS A 3 0.43 -6.13 -53.09
N ALA A 4 1.44 -5.81 -53.89
CA ALA A 4 2.70 -5.25 -53.42
C ALA A 4 2.52 -3.86 -52.77
N GLY A 5 1.70 -2.98 -53.37
CA GLY A 5 1.36 -1.68 -52.81
C GLY A 5 0.58 -1.78 -51.51
N LYS A 6 -0.38 -2.71 -51.42
CA LYS A 6 -1.13 -2.97 -50.17
C LYS A 6 -0.22 -3.51 -49.06
N GLU A 7 0.68 -4.44 -49.39
CA GLU A 7 1.65 -4.98 -48.44
C GLU A 7 2.62 -3.91 -47.92
N LYS A 8 3.09 -3.00 -48.79
CA LYS A 8 3.96 -1.89 -48.40
C LYS A 8 3.29 -0.94 -47.41
N ILE A 9 2.01 -0.61 -47.63
CA ILE A 9 1.23 0.22 -46.69
C ILE A 9 1.05 -0.48 -45.35
N LEU A 10 0.69 -1.77 -45.35
CA LEU A 10 0.54 -2.55 -44.13
C LEU A 10 1.84 -2.63 -43.32
N LYS A 11 2.99 -2.82 -43.99
CA LYS A 11 4.31 -2.80 -43.34
C LYS A 11 4.65 -1.42 -42.76
N SER A 12 4.34 -0.35 -43.48
CA SER A 12 4.55 1.02 -43.02
C SER A 12 3.73 1.33 -41.77
N ILE A 13 2.44 0.97 -41.76
CA ILE A 13 1.53 1.14 -40.61
C ILE A 13 2.02 0.29 -39.43
N TYR A 14 2.49 -0.93 -39.67
CA TYR A 14 3.04 -1.78 -38.61
C TYR A 14 4.28 -1.16 -37.96
N LEU A 15 5.26 -0.74 -38.77
CA LEU A 15 6.52 -0.16 -38.26
C LEU A 15 6.27 1.15 -37.49
N SER A 16 5.36 2.00 -37.97
CA SER A 16 5.03 3.25 -37.27
C SER A 16 4.30 3.05 -35.94
N ASN A 17 3.67 1.89 -35.73
CA ASN A 17 2.90 1.58 -34.52
C ASN A 17 3.55 0.50 -33.65
N LEU A 18 4.79 0.09 -33.96
CA LEU A 18 5.45 -1.01 -33.26
C LEU A 18 5.65 -0.73 -31.77
N ILE A 19 6.10 0.49 -31.43
CA ILE A 19 6.33 0.91 -30.03
C ILE A 19 5.00 0.88 -29.26
N TYR A 20 3.95 1.44 -29.84
CA TYR A 20 2.62 1.48 -29.24
C TYR A 20 2.05 0.07 -29.06
N TYR A 21 2.20 -0.81 -30.06
CA TYR A 21 1.83 -2.22 -29.94
C TYR A 21 2.57 -2.92 -28.79
N GLU A 22 3.87 -2.71 -28.65
CA GLU A 22 4.65 -3.31 -27.56
C GLU A 22 4.20 -2.82 -26.19
N GLN A 23 3.90 -1.52 -26.03
CA GLN A 23 3.33 -0.97 -24.80
C GLN A 23 1.99 -1.61 -24.45
N CYS A 24 1.04 -1.59 -25.39
CA CYS A 24 -0.27 -2.23 -25.20
C CYS A 24 -0.13 -3.74 -24.89
N ARG A 25 0.81 -4.42 -25.54
CA ARG A 25 1.09 -5.84 -25.29
C ARG A 25 1.61 -6.06 -23.87
N MET A 26 2.52 -5.23 -23.38
CA MET A 26 3.06 -5.35 -22.02
C MET A 26 1.97 -5.15 -20.97
N GLU A 27 1.10 -4.15 -21.14
CA GLU A 27 -0.04 -3.91 -20.24
C GLU A 27 -0.98 -5.12 -20.18
N LEU A 28 -1.36 -5.67 -21.34
CA LEU A 28 -2.25 -6.83 -21.39
C LEU A 28 -1.60 -8.09 -20.81
N VAL A 29 -0.29 -8.28 -20.97
CA VAL A 29 0.43 -9.40 -20.35
C VAL A 29 0.41 -9.25 -18.82
N ALA A 30 0.71 -8.06 -18.30
CA ALA A 30 0.65 -7.80 -16.87
C ALA A 30 -0.76 -8.05 -16.29
N ALA A 31 -1.80 -7.62 -17.01
CA ALA A 31 -3.19 -7.88 -16.64
C ALA A 31 -3.54 -9.39 -16.61
N VAL A 32 -2.99 -10.19 -17.54
CA VAL A 32 -3.16 -11.65 -17.51
C VAL A 32 -2.46 -12.25 -16.29
N ASP A 33 -1.22 -11.83 -16.01
CA ASP A 33 -0.46 -12.33 -14.86
C ASP A 33 -1.19 -12.03 -13.55
N ALA A 34 -1.73 -10.82 -13.41
CA ALA A 34 -2.52 -10.41 -12.25
C ALA A 34 -3.86 -11.17 -12.13
N LEU A 35 -4.53 -11.50 -13.25
CA LEU A 35 -5.73 -12.34 -13.25
C LEU A 35 -5.44 -13.78 -12.79
N VAL A 36 -4.32 -14.34 -13.25
CA VAL A 36 -3.85 -15.66 -12.79
C VAL A 36 -3.54 -15.60 -11.29
N ALA A 37 -2.81 -14.57 -10.84
CA ALA A 37 -2.50 -14.38 -9.43
C ALA A 37 -3.77 -14.26 -8.58
N SER A 38 -4.77 -13.47 -9.00
CA SER A 38 -6.03 -13.31 -8.28
C SER A 38 -6.84 -14.60 -8.16
N THR A 39 -6.78 -15.44 -9.19
CA THR A 39 -7.34 -16.80 -9.13
C THR A 39 -6.64 -17.65 -8.08
N LEU A 40 -5.30 -17.61 -8.02
CA LEU A 40 -4.50 -18.39 -7.07
C LEU A 40 -4.63 -17.90 -5.63
N THR A 41 -4.81 -16.60 -5.41
CA THR A 41 -4.90 -15.97 -4.08
C THR A 41 -6.35 -15.87 -3.57
N LYS A 42 -7.34 -16.41 -4.28
CA LYS A 42 -8.77 -16.30 -3.96
C LYS A 42 -9.13 -16.60 -2.49
N ASN A 43 -8.54 -17.64 -1.91
CA ASN A 43 -8.79 -18.00 -0.51
C ASN A 43 -8.09 -17.03 0.46
N LEU A 44 -6.84 -16.65 0.15
CA LEU A 44 -6.09 -15.67 0.94
C LEU A 44 -6.81 -14.31 0.98
N ARG A 45 -7.42 -13.90 -0.13
CA ARG A 45 -8.26 -12.70 -0.19
C ARG A 45 -9.43 -12.74 0.79
N VAL A 46 -10.13 -13.87 0.87
CA VAL A 46 -11.25 -14.04 1.80
C VAL A 46 -10.78 -13.88 3.25
N ASP A 47 -9.63 -14.45 3.58
CA ASP A 47 -9.08 -14.35 4.93
C ASP A 47 -8.49 -12.96 5.23
N ALA A 48 -7.86 -12.31 4.25
CA ALA A 48 -7.41 -10.92 4.35
C ALA A 48 -8.58 -9.97 4.60
N LYS A 49 -9.71 -10.15 3.90
CA LYS A 49 -10.93 -9.35 4.12
C LYS A 49 -11.49 -9.56 5.54
N LYS A 50 -11.44 -10.78 6.08
CA LYS A 50 -11.82 -11.03 7.49
C LYS A 50 -10.86 -10.34 8.46
N LEU A 51 -9.55 -10.40 8.21
CA LEU A 51 -8.55 -9.69 9.01
C LEU A 51 -8.84 -8.19 9.00
N PHE A 52 -9.07 -7.61 7.82
CA PHE A 52 -9.41 -6.21 7.63
C PHE A 52 -10.64 -5.78 8.44
N GLU A 53 -11.76 -6.49 8.33
CA GLU A 53 -12.97 -6.16 9.11
C GLU A 53 -12.75 -6.32 10.62
N ASN A 54 -11.93 -7.28 11.05
CA ASN A 54 -11.55 -7.42 12.46
C ASN A 54 -10.71 -6.22 12.95
N LEU A 55 -9.79 -5.73 12.11
CA LEU A 55 -8.97 -4.55 12.41
C LEU A 55 -9.83 -3.28 12.49
N LYS A 56 -10.75 -3.07 11.54
CA LYS A 56 -11.74 -1.97 11.61
C LYS A 56 -12.57 -2.04 12.89
N ASN A 57 -13.13 -3.21 13.21
CA ASN A 57 -13.93 -3.37 14.42
C ASN A 57 -13.14 -3.09 15.70
N ALA A 58 -11.86 -3.39 15.70
CA ALA A 58 -10.98 -3.10 16.82
C ALA A 58 -10.64 -1.60 16.92
N MET A 59 -10.33 -0.97 15.79
CA MET A 59 -10.05 0.46 15.72
C MET A 59 -11.25 1.31 16.18
N ARG A 60 -12.47 0.88 15.85
CA ARG A 60 -13.70 1.45 16.40
C ARG A 60 -13.68 1.53 17.93
N LYS A 61 -13.33 0.41 18.59
CA LYS A 61 -13.22 0.35 20.06
C LYS A 61 -12.08 1.21 20.60
N GLU A 62 -11.02 1.41 19.83
CA GLU A 62 -9.93 2.30 20.22
C GLU A 62 -10.35 3.77 20.15
N PHE A 63 -11.18 4.20 19.19
CA PHE A 63 -11.79 5.52 19.23
C PHE A 63 -12.65 5.72 20.48
N GLU A 64 -13.46 4.71 20.86
CA GLU A 64 -14.23 4.69 22.11
C GLU A 64 -13.35 4.68 23.38
N ARG A 65 -12.03 4.50 23.28
CA ARG A 65 -11.10 4.55 24.41
C ARG A 65 -10.21 5.79 24.40
N THR A 66 -10.15 6.49 23.28
CA THR A 66 -9.29 7.64 23.05
C THR A 66 -9.84 8.88 23.78
N PRO A 67 -9.16 9.42 24.80
CA PRO A 67 -9.73 10.50 25.62
C PRO A 67 -10.03 11.79 24.86
N TRP A 68 -9.11 12.29 24.03
CA TRP A 68 -9.37 13.48 23.21
C TRP A 68 -10.52 13.26 22.23
N ALA A 69 -10.71 12.03 21.71
CA ALA A 69 -11.79 11.75 20.77
C ALA A 69 -13.15 11.85 21.46
N LYS A 70 -13.26 11.38 22.70
CA LYS A 70 -14.47 11.55 23.52
C LYS A 70 -14.74 13.01 23.84
N ASN A 71 -13.71 13.71 24.32
CA ASN A 71 -13.84 15.08 24.80
C ASN A 71 -14.14 16.08 23.66
N ASN A 72 -13.78 15.74 22.42
CA ASN A 72 -14.06 16.56 21.25
C ASN A 72 -15.28 16.10 20.45
N HIS A 73 -16.08 15.14 20.96
CA HIS A 73 -17.20 14.55 20.22
C HIS A 73 -16.80 13.99 18.84
N ALA A 74 -15.58 13.46 18.74
CA ALA A 74 -15.02 12.94 17.49
C ALA A 74 -15.44 11.49 17.21
N VAL A 75 -15.75 10.72 18.26
CA VAL A 75 -15.95 9.25 18.19
C VAL A 75 -16.94 8.88 17.08
N GLU A 76 -18.16 9.40 17.11
CA GLU A 76 -19.20 9.06 16.13
C GLU A 76 -18.77 9.35 14.69
N LYS A 77 -18.19 10.54 14.44
CA LYS A 77 -17.69 10.94 13.11
C LYS A 77 -16.59 10.02 12.60
N TYR A 78 -15.72 9.59 13.50
CA TYR A 78 -14.60 8.71 13.17
C TYR A 78 -15.10 7.30 12.90
N GLU A 79 -16.09 6.82 13.66
CA GLU A 79 -16.75 5.53 13.36
C GLU A 79 -17.51 5.56 12.02
N GLU A 80 -18.19 6.66 11.69
CA GLU A 80 -18.85 6.85 10.41
C GLU A 80 -17.86 6.82 9.24
N ALA A 81 -16.74 7.55 9.36
CA ALA A 81 -15.67 7.51 8.38
C ALA A 81 -15.08 6.10 8.25
N LEU A 82 -14.81 5.41 9.37
CA LEU A 82 -14.26 4.07 9.38
C LEU A 82 -15.18 3.06 8.68
N LYS A 83 -16.50 3.19 8.86
CA LYS A 83 -17.50 2.32 8.19
C LYS A 83 -17.45 2.44 6.67
N LYS A 84 -17.14 3.63 6.12
CA LYS A 84 -17.06 3.88 4.67
C LYS A 84 -15.85 3.23 4.02
N ILE A 85 -14.78 2.96 4.77
CA ILE A 85 -13.57 2.35 4.21
C ILE A 85 -13.85 0.90 3.79
N THR A 86 -13.61 0.59 2.52
CA THR A 86 -13.85 -0.72 1.92
C THR A 86 -12.54 -1.43 1.55
N PHE A 87 -12.54 -2.75 1.58
CA PHE A 87 -11.42 -3.59 1.16
C PHE A 87 -11.52 -3.93 -0.32
N TRP A 88 -10.50 -3.54 -1.08
CA TRP A 88 -10.39 -3.74 -2.52
C TRP A 88 -9.15 -4.55 -2.87
N THR A 89 -9.25 -5.30 -3.97
CA THR A 89 -8.20 -6.12 -4.56
C THR A 89 -8.36 -6.10 -6.07
N PHE A 90 -7.42 -6.73 -6.79
CA PHE A 90 -7.56 -6.98 -8.21
C PHE A 90 -8.89 -7.65 -8.60
N SER A 91 -9.43 -8.52 -7.72
CA SER A 91 -10.70 -9.22 -7.99
C SER A 91 -11.90 -8.30 -8.22
N ASP A 92 -11.85 -7.08 -7.67
CA ASP A 92 -12.89 -6.07 -7.85
C ASP A 92 -12.83 -5.44 -9.27
N ALA A 93 -11.66 -5.48 -9.92
CA ALA A 93 -11.43 -5.02 -11.29
C ALA A 93 -11.49 -6.13 -12.37
N GLU A 94 -11.54 -7.41 -11.98
CA GLU A 94 -11.49 -8.57 -12.90
C GLU A 94 -12.52 -8.53 -14.04
N HIS A 95 -13.73 -8.02 -13.76
CA HIS A 95 -14.81 -7.96 -14.73
C HIS A 95 -14.51 -7.03 -15.92
N ILE A 96 -13.76 -5.94 -15.67
CA ILE A 96 -13.31 -4.99 -16.69
C ILE A 96 -12.28 -5.68 -17.59
N LEU A 97 -11.31 -6.36 -16.98
CA LEU A 97 -10.25 -7.06 -17.72
C LEU A 97 -10.78 -8.24 -18.52
N THR A 98 -11.67 -9.04 -17.95
CA THR A 98 -12.35 -10.13 -18.65
C THR A 98 -13.12 -9.60 -19.87
N THR A 99 -13.74 -8.43 -19.75
CA THR A 99 -14.42 -7.76 -20.86
C THR A 99 -13.44 -7.30 -21.94
N ALA A 100 -12.28 -6.73 -21.55
CA ALA A 100 -11.22 -6.34 -22.47
C ALA A 100 -10.69 -7.53 -23.27
N PHE A 101 -10.42 -8.66 -22.60
CA PHE A 101 -9.95 -9.87 -23.27
C PHE A 101 -10.99 -10.48 -24.20
N ARG A 102 -12.27 -10.50 -23.80
CA ARG A 102 -13.36 -10.93 -24.69
C ARG A 102 -13.46 -10.05 -25.93
N LYS A 103 -13.31 -8.73 -25.79
CA LYS A 103 -13.27 -7.80 -26.93
C LYS A 103 -12.06 -8.05 -27.83
N SER A 104 -10.90 -8.34 -27.24
CA SER A 104 -9.69 -8.73 -27.97
C SER A 104 -9.94 -9.97 -28.82
N GLU A 105 -10.51 -11.02 -28.22
CA GLU A 105 -10.79 -12.29 -28.92
C GLU A 105 -11.79 -12.10 -30.07
N ILE A 106 -12.88 -11.36 -29.85
CA ILE A 106 -13.85 -11.04 -30.89
C ILE A 106 -13.19 -10.24 -32.02
N SER A 107 -12.38 -9.23 -31.68
CA SER A 107 -11.65 -8.40 -32.66
C SER A 107 -10.70 -9.25 -33.50
N TYR A 108 -9.93 -10.13 -32.86
CA TYR A 108 -9.01 -11.04 -33.52
C TYR A 108 -9.74 -11.97 -34.50
N ASN A 109 -10.80 -12.65 -34.04
CA ASN A 109 -11.54 -13.62 -34.83
C ASN A 109 -12.23 -12.98 -36.04
N ASN A 110 -12.82 -11.79 -35.87
CA ASN A 110 -13.44 -11.04 -36.96
C ASN A 110 -12.42 -10.58 -38.00
N CYS A 111 -11.27 -10.08 -37.53
CA CYS A 111 -10.17 -9.70 -38.42
C CYS A 111 -9.64 -10.92 -39.20
N LEU A 112 -9.41 -12.05 -38.52
CA LEU A 112 -8.85 -13.24 -39.14
C LEU A 112 -9.81 -13.82 -40.19
N LYS A 113 -11.11 -13.83 -39.91
CA LYS A 113 -12.15 -14.25 -40.88
C LYS A 113 -12.09 -13.41 -42.17
N THR A 114 -11.74 -12.13 -42.06
CA THR A 114 -11.67 -11.19 -43.17
C THR A 114 -10.36 -11.31 -43.95
N LEU A 115 -9.23 -11.44 -43.26
CA LEU A 115 -7.91 -11.39 -43.90
C LEU A 115 -7.39 -12.73 -44.40
N LYS A 116 -7.81 -13.86 -43.82
CA LYS A 116 -7.32 -15.20 -44.20
C LYS A 116 -7.61 -15.57 -45.66
N THR A 117 -8.60 -14.93 -46.29
CA THR A 117 -8.96 -15.14 -47.70
C THR A 117 -8.13 -14.27 -48.64
N ALA A 118 -7.53 -13.19 -48.14
CA ALA A 118 -6.82 -12.19 -48.93
C ALA A 118 -5.29 -12.22 -48.75
N TYR A 119 -4.80 -12.73 -47.61
CA TYR A 119 -3.38 -12.77 -47.26
C TYR A 119 -3.00 -14.12 -46.64
N ASN A 120 -1.71 -14.46 -46.71
CA ASN A 120 -1.20 -15.66 -46.06
C ASN A 120 -1.42 -15.63 -44.53
N ASP A 121 -1.37 -16.82 -43.94
CA ASP A 121 -1.61 -17.05 -42.51
C ASP A 121 -0.76 -16.17 -41.59
N LYS A 122 0.54 -16.02 -41.89
CA LYS A 122 1.46 -15.26 -41.04
C LYS A 122 1.08 -13.78 -41.00
N VAL A 123 0.81 -13.18 -42.16
CA VAL A 123 0.41 -11.77 -42.28
C VAL A 123 -0.93 -11.54 -41.61
N SER A 124 -1.93 -12.38 -41.90
CA SER A 124 -3.27 -12.29 -41.32
C SER A 124 -3.24 -12.39 -39.80
N LYS A 125 -2.55 -13.40 -39.24
CA LYS A 125 -2.45 -13.59 -37.79
C LYS A 125 -1.74 -12.43 -37.10
N THR A 126 -0.65 -11.92 -37.70
CA THR A 126 0.14 -10.82 -37.12
C THR A 126 -0.66 -9.53 -37.08
N PHE A 127 -1.27 -9.15 -38.20
CA PHE A 127 -2.08 -7.92 -38.27
C PHE A 127 -3.29 -7.99 -37.33
N CYS A 128 -3.99 -9.12 -37.29
CA CYS A 128 -5.14 -9.29 -36.40
C CYS A 128 -4.77 -9.28 -34.93
N LYS A 129 -3.58 -9.76 -34.56
CA LYS A 129 -3.07 -9.64 -33.18
C LYS A 129 -2.86 -8.17 -32.81
N VAL A 130 -2.24 -7.37 -33.68
CA VAL A 130 -2.02 -5.94 -33.43
C VAL A 130 -3.34 -5.20 -33.24
N MET A 131 -4.32 -5.43 -34.13
CA MET A 131 -5.65 -4.82 -34.03
C MET A 131 -6.38 -5.23 -32.75
N ALA A 132 -6.33 -6.51 -32.38
CA ALA A 132 -6.97 -7.04 -31.19
C ALA A 132 -6.35 -6.51 -29.90
N THR A 133 -5.02 -6.41 -29.84
CA THR A 133 -4.28 -5.79 -28.72
C THR A 133 -4.69 -4.32 -28.56
N ASN A 134 -4.63 -3.54 -29.64
CA ASN A 134 -5.03 -2.13 -29.62
C ASN A 134 -6.49 -1.94 -29.16
N ASN A 135 -7.42 -2.76 -29.66
CA ASN A 135 -8.83 -2.67 -29.27
C ASN A 135 -9.05 -2.94 -27.76
N ALA A 136 -8.38 -3.97 -27.22
CA ALA A 136 -8.48 -4.32 -25.81
C ALA A 136 -7.89 -3.23 -24.92
N THR A 137 -6.70 -2.71 -25.27
CA THR A 137 -6.06 -1.63 -24.52
C THR A 137 -6.88 -0.34 -24.58
N ASN A 138 -7.41 0.05 -25.75
CA ASN A 138 -8.32 1.21 -25.84
C ASN A 138 -9.60 1.05 -25.02
N PHE A 139 -10.08 -0.18 -24.83
CA PHE A 139 -11.20 -0.43 -23.94
C PHE A 139 -10.80 -0.24 -22.47
N LEU A 140 -9.61 -0.71 -22.06
CA LEU A 140 -9.11 -0.53 -20.69
C LEU A 140 -8.90 0.95 -20.35
N HIS A 141 -8.26 1.70 -21.25
CA HIS A 141 -8.07 3.15 -21.14
C HIS A 141 -9.35 3.95 -21.46
N GLY A 142 -10.45 3.27 -21.78
CA GLY A 142 -11.77 3.86 -21.96
C GLY A 142 -12.37 4.31 -20.62
N SER A 143 -13.62 4.81 -20.65
CA SER A 143 -14.32 5.49 -19.53
C SER A 143 -14.66 4.58 -18.34
N HIS A 144 -13.63 4.09 -17.65
CA HIS A 144 -13.66 3.51 -16.32
C HIS A 144 -13.10 4.54 -15.33
N GLU A 145 -13.85 5.62 -15.12
CA GLU A 145 -13.44 6.79 -14.32
C GLU A 145 -12.86 6.36 -12.97
N GLU A 146 -13.50 5.42 -12.30
CA GLU A 146 -13.05 4.89 -11.01
C GLU A 146 -11.65 4.25 -11.05
N LEU A 147 -11.37 3.34 -12.01
CA LEU A 147 -10.04 2.74 -12.15
C LEU A 147 -9.01 3.74 -12.65
N SER A 148 -9.41 4.63 -13.54
CA SER A 148 -8.54 5.67 -14.07
C SER A 148 -8.05 6.60 -12.96
N GLU A 149 -8.95 7.02 -12.07
CA GLU A 149 -8.59 7.88 -10.93
C GLU A 149 -7.74 7.16 -9.89
N MET A 150 -7.89 5.84 -9.74
CA MET A 150 -7.08 5.02 -8.83
C MET A 150 -5.69 4.66 -9.38
N GLY A 151 -5.40 4.99 -10.64
CA GLY A 151 -4.19 4.54 -11.33
C GLY A 151 -4.42 3.22 -12.06
N LEU A 152 -5.04 3.28 -13.24
CA LEU A 152 -5.39 2.09 -14.02
C LEU A 152 -4.17 1.19 -14.26
N ASN A 153 -3.04 1.78 -14.66
CA ASN A 153 -1.82 1.04 -15.02
C ASN A 153 -1.25 0.28 -13.81
N GLU A 154 -1.31 0.91 -12.65
CA GLU A 154 -0.88 0.35 -11.38
C GLU A 154 -1.79 -0.84 -11.03
N ILE A 155 -3.10 -0.63 -11.03
CA ILE A 155 -4.10 -1.67 -10.72
C ILE A 155 -4.01 -2.86 -11.68
N ILE A 156 -3.91 -2.64 -13.00
CA ILE A 156 -3.79 -3.76 -13.96
C ILE A 156 -2.48 -4.51 -13.82
N SER A 157 -1.40 -3.84 -13.37
CA SER A 157 -0.12 -4.48 -13.14
C SER A 157 -0.10 -5.29 -11.84
N ASP A 158 -0.83 -4.83 -10.82
CA ASP A 158 -1.01 -5.49 -9.52
C ASP A 158 0.28 -5.91 -8.82
N ARG A 159 1.24 -4.99 -8.69
CA ARG A 159 2.55 -5.29 -8.09
C ARG A 159 2.91 -4.32 -6.97
N LEU A 160 3.10 -4.86 -5.77
CA LEU A 160 3.56 -4.14 -4.58
C LEU A 160 2.72 -2.90 -4.28
N LEU A 161 1.40 -3.02 -4.47
CA LEU A 161 0.43 -1.97 -4.21
C LEU A 161 -0.39 -2.29 -2.96
N LEU A 162 -0.28 -1.42 -1.98
CA LEU A 162 -1.15 -1.40 -0.82
C LEU A 162 -1.30 0.08 -0.47
N PHE A 163 -2.52 0.63 -0.61
CA PHE A 163 -2.75 2.07 -0.48
C PHE A 163 -4.21 2.39 -0.14
N ASN A 164 -4.43 3.53 0.52
CA ASN A 164 -5.74 4.13 0.74
C ASN A 164 -6.08 5.16 -0.35
N TYR A 165 -7.14 4.88 -1.10
CA TYR A 165 -7.70 5.78 -2.08
C TYR A 165 -8.86 6.59 -1.51
N LYS A 166 -8.69 7.92 -1.52
CA LYS A 166 -9.70 8.94 -1.13
C LYS A 166 -10.33 8.68 0.24
N ASN A 167 -9.62 8.05 1.18
CA ASN A 167 -10.13 7.73 2.52
C ASN A 167 -11.33 6.79 2.54
N GLU A 168 -11.54 6.02 1.47
CA GLU A 168 -12.73 5.18 1.28
C GLU A 168 -12.42 3.77 0.78
N ARG A 169 -11.25 3.54 0.17
CA ARG A 169 -10.91 2.23 -0.40
C ARG A 169 -9.46 1.89 -0.13
N ILE A 170 -9.24 0.74 0.50
CA ILE A 170 -7.90 0.21 0.68
C ILE A 170 -7.69 -0.87 -0.36
N TYR A 171 -6.82 -0.60 -1.31
CA TYR A 171 -6.42 -1.57 -2.31
C TYR A 171 -5.30 -2.45 -1.76
N VAL A 172 -5.40 -3.75 -2.01
CA VAL A 172 -4.36 -4.73 -1.66
C VAL A 172 -4.10 -5.61 -2.87
N SER A 173 -2.89 -5.53 -3.41
CA SER A 173 -2.45 -6.35 -4.54
C SER A 173 -2.23 -7.81 -4.14
N ASN A 174 -2.24 -8.70 -5.15
CA ASN A 174 -2.21 -10.14 -4.91
C ASN A 174 -0.93 -10.63 -4.21
N ASP A 175 0.20 -9.95 -4.40
CA ASP A 175 1.46 -10.28 -3.72
C ASP A 175 1.41 -9.98 -2.22
N PHE A 176 0.80 -8.88 -1.79
CA PHE A 176 0.55 -8.63 -0.36
C PHE A 176 -0.41 -9.64 0.26
N LEU A 177 -1.35 -10.20 -0.50
CA LEU A 177 -2.21 -11.29 -0.01
C LEU A 177 -1.41 -12.55 0.33
N LEU A 178 -0.22 -12.76 -0.24
CA LEU A 178 0.64 -13.90 0.12
C LEU A 178 1.10 -13.85 1.57
N LEU A 179 1.12 -12.68 2.22
CA LEU A 179 1.41 -12.55 3.65
C LEU A 179 0.35 -13.22 4.53
N MET A 180 -0.86 -13.45 4.02
CA MET A 180 -1.86 -14.27 4.72
C MET A 180 -1.49 -15.75 4.77
N ASN A 181 -0.57 -16.20 3.92
CA ASN A 181 -0.12 -17.58 3.87
C ASN A 181 0.95 -17.86 4.93
N THR A 182 0.64 -17.53 6.18
CA THR A 182 1.49 -17.81 7.34
C THR A 182 0.72 -18.61 8.39
N ASN A 183 1.48 -19.39 9.16
CA ASN A 183 1.00 -20.19 10.29
C ASN A 183 1.37 -19.56 11.64
N ASP A 184 2.05 -18.42 11.60
CA ASP A 184 2.30 -17.58 12.75
C ASP A 184 1.33 -16.38 12.67
N THR A 185 0.75 -15.96 13.79
CA THR A 185 -0.14 -14.79 13.80
C THR A 185 0.61 -13.54 14.27
N SER A 186 1.79 -13.71 14.87
CA SER A 186 2.65 -12.62 15.30
C SER A 186 3.26 -11.89 14.11
N ASP A 187 3.86 -12.63 13.17
CA ASP A 187 4.34 -12.06 11.90
C ASP A 187 3.19 -11.47 11.07
N LEU A 188 2.02 -12.14 11.01
CA LEU A 188 0.86 -11.64 10.26
C LEU A 188 0.43 -10.26 10.77
N HIS A 189 0.37 -10.09 12.09
CA HIS A 189 0.04 -8.80 12.69
C HIS A 189 1.18 -7.79 12.53
N GLY A 190 2.45 -8.21 12.62
CA GLY A 190 3.61 -7.34 12.41
C GLY A 190 3.86 -6.94 10.95
N THR A 191 3.25 -7.66 10.00
CA THR A 191 3.36 -7.43 8.55
C THR A 191 2.05 -6.86 8.00
N LEU A 192 1.16 -7.70 7.47
CA LEU A 192 -0.07 -7.28 6.80
C LEU A 192 -1.05 -6.59 7.77
N GLY A 193 -1.10 -7.00 9.03
CA GLY A 193 -1.90 -6.31 10.04
C GLY A 193 -1.45 -4.86 10.26
N PHE A 194 -0.14 -4.64 10.30
CA PHE A 194 0.46 -3.30 10.36
C PHE A 194 0.13 -2.50 9.09
N LEU A 195 0.38 -3.06 7.90
CA LEU A 195 0.13 -2.38 6.63
C LEU A 195 -1.35 -2.01 6.44
N LEU A 196 -2.28 -2.93 6.71
CA LEU A 196 -3.71 -2.62 6.61
C LEU A 196 -4.13 -1.53 7.58
N LEU A 197 -3.60 -1.53 8.81
CA LEU A 197 -3.88 -0.47 9.76
C LEU A 197 -3.25 0.85 9.34
N HIS A 198 -2.04 0.84 8.77
CA HIS A 198 -1.37 2.03 8.23
C HIS A 198 -2.27 2.70 7.19
N GLU A 199 -2.80 1.93 6.24
CA GLU A 199 -3.71 2.47 5.24
C GLU A 199 -5.01 3.00 5.83
N ILE A 200 -5.59 2.29 6.80
CA ILE A 200 -6.78 2.80 7.50
C ILE A 200 -6.44 4.13 8.19
N MET A 201 -5.25 4.26 8.77
CA MET A 201 -4.83 5.45 9.52
C MET A 201 -4.71 6.69 8.66
N HIS A 202 -4.44 6.62 7.35
CA HIS A 202 -4.49 7.80 6.47
C HIS A 202 -5.81 8.58 6.56
N THR A 203 -6.92 7.90 6.87
CA THR A 203 -8.22 8.58 7.08
C THR A 203 -8.32 9.33 8.42
N PHE A 204 -7.41 9.07 9.35
CA PHE A 204 -7.49 9.53 10.74
C PHE A 204 -6.22 10.20 11.27
N VAL A 205 -5.16 10.27 10.48
CA VAL A 205 -4.02 11.16 10.75
C VAL A 205 -4.07 12.27 9.72
N PHE A 206 -3.58 13.46 10.07
CA PHE A 206 -3.76 14.63 9.20
C PHE A 206 -2.46 15.40 9.07
N GLY A 207 -1.91 15.40 7.86
CA GLY A 207 -0.70 16.13 7.48
C GLY A 207 -0.97 17.57 7.04
N HIS A 208 0.06 18.23 6.50
CA HIS A 208 -0.07 19.58 5.96
C HIS A 208 -1.09 19.66 4.81
N GLU A 209 -1.11 18.64 3.94
CA GLU A 209 -1.99 18.59 2.77
C GLU A 209 -3.47 18.46 3.17
N ASP A 210 -3.81 17.62 4.15
CA ASP A 210 -5.17 17.53 4.70
C ASP A 210 -5.69 18.85 5.24
N ILE A 211 -4.80 19.60 5.89
CA ILE A 211 -5.12 20.90 6.48
C ILE A 211 -5.39 21.89 5.35
N ALA A 212 -4.52 21.94 4.34
CA ALA A 212 -4.69 22.79 3.17
C ALA A 212 -5.96 22.44 2.38
N ALA A 213 -6.33 21.16 2.33
CA ALA A 213 -7.54 20.65 1.69
C ALA A 213 -8.82 20.81 2.55
N ASN A 214 -8.73 21.42 3.75
CA ASN A 214 -9.85 21.56 4.69
C ASN A 214 -10.54 20.22 5.03
N ASN A 215 -9.76 19.17 5.30
CA ASN A 215 -10.30 17.86 5.66
C ASN A 215 -11.32 17.96 6.81
N THR A 216 -12.51 17.39 6.60
CA THR A 216 -13.66 17.53 7.52
C THR A 216 -13.46 16.91 8.90
N LEU A 217 -12.51 15.96 9.05
CA LEU A 217 -12.21 15.29 10.32
C LEU A 217 -11.09 15.96 11.12
N TYR A 218 -10.22 16.74 10.47
CA TYR A 218 -9.11 17.45 11.12
C TYR A 218 -9.55 18.42 12.25
N PRO A 219 -10.71 19.12 12.14
CA PRO A 219 -11.27 19.90 13.24
C PRO A 219 -11.53 19.12 14.54
N TYR A 220 -11.51 17.78 14.52
CA TYR A 220 -11.76 16.95 15.70
C TYR A 220 -10.50 16.23 16.21
N TRP A 221 -9.43 16.22 15.41
CA TRP A 221 -8.18 15.51 15.71
C TRP A 221 -7.33 16.17 16.81
N THR A 222 -6.55 15.36 17.54
CA THR A 222 -5.61 15.85 18.56
C THR A 222 -4.57 16.82 18.00
N LYS A 223 -4.20 17.82 18.79
CA LYS A 223 -3.09 18.77 18.49
C LYS A 223 -1.78 18.43 19.21
N HIS A 224 -1.75 17.32 19.95
CA HIS A 224 -0.54 16.79 20.57
C HIS A 224 0.21 15.81 19.65
N ALA A 225 0.05 15.99 18.33
CA ALA A 225 0.74 15.18 17.33
C ALA A 225 2.16 15.69 17.00
N ASP A 226 2.64 16.75 17.68
CA ASP A 226 4.00 17.25 17.54
C ASP A 226 5.08 16.22 17.95
N CYS A 227 4.68 15.18 18.70
CA CYS A 227 5.55 14.05 18.99
C CYS A 227 5.99 13.26 17.75
N VAL A 228 5.19 13.26 16.66
CA VAL A 228 5.50 12.54 15.42
C VAL A 228 6.74 13.15 14.77
N ALA A 229 6.71 14.46 14.51
CA ALA A 229 7.84 15.20 13.93
C ALA A 229 9.09 15.09 14.81
N LYS A 230 8.95 15.27 16.14
CA LYS A 230 10.07 15.10 17.08
C LYS A 230 10.69 13.72 17.03
N GLN A 231 9.87 12.67 16.87
CA GLN A 231 10.38 11.31 16.75
C GLN A 231 11.11 11.10 15.43
N ALA A 232 10.56 11.58 14.31
CA ALA A 232 11.21 11.49 13.00
C ALA A 232 12.58 12.21 12.99
N GLU A 233 12.63 13.45 13.51
CA GLU A 233 13.88 14.22 13.66
C GLU A 233 14.90 13.46 14.51
N LYS A 234 14.48 12.93 15.66
CA LYS A 234 15.39 12.17 16.54
C LYS A 234 15.92 10.89 15.88
N THR A 235 15.07 10.20 15.13
CA THR A 235 15.47 9.03 14.34
C THR A 235 16.47 9.40 13.28
N CYS A 236 16.30 10.53 12.60
CA CYS A 236 17.24 11.01 11.59
C CYS A 236 18.61 11.35 12.16
N GLU A 237 18.66 11.99 13.33
CA GLU A 237 19.91 12.24 14.05
C GLU A 237 20.60 10.93 14.48
N THR A 238 19.83 9.99 15.02
CA THR A 238 20.36 8.75 15.58
C THR A 238 20.77 7.77 14.48
N PHE A 239 20.03 7.72 13.38
CA PHE A 239 20.17 6.78 12.28
C PHE A 239 20.25 7.53 10.93
N PRO A 240 21.39 8.19 10.64
CA PRO A 240 21.54 8.99 9.43
C PRO A 240 21.58 8.11 8.17
N THR A 241 21.11 8.66 7.06
CA THR A 241 21.07 8.05 5.72
C THR A 241 21.78 8.96 4.69
N VAL A 242 22.00 8.45 3.47
CA VAL A 242 22.56 9.28 2.39
C VAL A 242 21.60 10.42 2.00
N LEU A 243 22.15 11.62 1.80
CA LEU A 243 21.40 12.81 1.40
C LEU A 243 20.99 12.76 -0.08
N THR A 244 19.89 13.43 -0.42
CA THR A 244 19.56 13.76 -1.81
C THR A 244 20.55 14.77 -2.39
N GLU A 245 20.58 14.95 -3.71
CA GLU A 245 21.56 15.82 -4.39
C GLU A 245 21.47 17.30 -3.95
N ASP A 246 20.30 17.73 -3.47
CA ASP A 246 20.05 19.04 -2.87
C ASP A 246 20.60 19.19 -1.43
N GLY A 247 21.28 18.16 -0.91
CA GLY A 247 21.92 18.18 0.41
C GLY A 247 20.98 18.00 1.60
N GLN A 248 19.70 17.69 1.37
CA GLN A 248 18.75 17.34 2.43
C GLN A 248 18.50 15.83 2.44
N SER A 249 18.09 15.25 3.57
CA SER A 249 17.45 13.93 3.53
C SER A 249 15.96 14.21 3.55
N GLN A 250 15.28 14.15 2.39
CA GLN A 250 13.83 14.38 2.38
C GLN A 250 13.07 13.37 3.24
N GLY A 251 13.63 12.18 3.48
CA GLY A 251 13.13 11.21 4.46
C GLY A 251 13.17 11.68 5.91
N CYS A 252 13.67 12.90 6.16
CA CYS A 252 13.70 13.59 7.44
C CYS A 252 12.97 14.95 7.40
N ASN A 253 12.32 15.29 6.28
CA ASN A 253 11.50 16.50 6.21
C ASN A 253 10.14 16.21 6.83
N THR A 254 10.00 16.52 8.11
CA THR A 254 8.81 16.25 8.91
C THR A 254 7.58 17.03 8.49
N THR A 255 7.67 17.96 7.52
CA THR A 255 6.49 18.56 6.89
C THR A 255 5.93 17.66 5.78
N ILE A 256 6.82 16.98 5.06
CA ILE A 256 6.47 16.06 3.97
C ILE A 256 6.09 14.69 4.54
N THR A 257 6.87 14.16 5.49
CA THR A 257 6.72 12.79 5.98
C THR A 257 5.69 12.60 7.09
N PHE A 258 5.11 13.69 7.58
CA PHE A 258 4.31 13.67 8.80
C PHE A 258 3.15 12.68 8.79
N GLU A 259 2.39 12.64 7.69
CA GLU A 259 1.20 11.81 7.59
C GLU A 259 1.56 10.33 7.63
N GLU A 260 2.57 9.94 6.83
CA GLU A 260 3.13 8.59 6.80
C GLU A 260 3.69 8.16 8.15
N ASP A 261 4.49 9.03 8.78
CA ASP A 261 5.08 8.76 10.10
C ASP A 261 3.99 8.64 11.19
N ALA A 262 2.93 9.47 11.12
CA ALA A 262 1.81 9.40 12.03
C ALA A 262 1.00 8.11 11.83
N ALA A 263 0.76 7.72 10.57
CA ALA A 263 0.08 6.48 10.22
C ALA A 263 0.88 5.26 10.71
N ASP A 264 2.19 5.24 10.46
CA ASP A 264 3.12 4.21 10.94
C ASP A 264 3.06 4.03 12.45
N LEU A 265 3.27 5.12 13.20
CA LEU A 265 3.33 5.08 14.66
C LEU A 265 1.99 4.64 15.28
N ALA A 266 0.87 5.15 14.75
CA ALA A 266 -0.46 4.77 15.21
C ALA A 266 -0.80 3.30 14.88
N ALA A 267 -0.57 2.90 13.62
CA ALA A 267 -0.92 1.59 13.12
C ALA A 267 -0.09 0.49 13.78
N TYR A 268 1.22 0.69 13.94
CA TYR A 268 2.09 -0.36 14.44
C TYR A 268 1.84 -0.71 15.91
N ARG A 269 1.63 0.32 16.75
CA ARG A 269 1.19 0.08 18.13
C ARG A 269 -0.14 -0.68 18.16
N LEU A 270 -1.10 -0.24 17.36
CA LEU A 270 -2.42 -0.86 17.32
C LEU A 270 -2.33 -2.32 16.83
N ALA A 271 -1.50 -2.60 15.81
CA ALA A 271 -1.26 -3.94 15.31
C ALA A 271 -0.74 -4.88 16.41
N TYR A 272 0.16 -4.39 17.26
CA TYR A 272 0.67 -5.14 18.40
C TYR A 272 -0.40 -5.36 19.47
N GLU A 273 -1.11 -4.31 19.88
CA GLU A 273 -2.15 -4.40 20.93
C GLU A 273 -3.26 -5.38 20.55
N LEU A 274 -3.67 -5.37 19.27
CA LEU A 274 -4.71 -6.25 18.75
C LEU A 274 -4.21 -7.67 18.46
N GLY A 275 -2.95 -7.79 18.05
CA GLY A 275 -2.32 -9.05 17.72
C GLY A 275 -1.89 -9.85 18.93
N LYS A 276 -1.34 -9.21 19.97
CA LYS A 276 -0.70 -9.87 21.12
C LYS A 276 -1.56 -10.96 21.77
N PRO A 277 -2.87 -10.74 22.05
CA PRO A 277 -3.72 -11.79 22.62
C PRO A 277 -3.93 -12.99 21.69
N LYS A 278 -3.67 -12.83 20.40
CA LYS A 278 -3.87 -13.83 19.34
C LYS A 278 -2.57 -14.48 18.89
N PHE A 279 -1.41 -14.04 19.39
CA PHE A 279 -0.10 -14.53 19.00
C PHE A 279 0.02 -16.05 19.20
N ALA A 280 0.15 -16.75 18.09
CA ALA A 280 0.16 -18.19 18.00
C ALA A 280 1.09 -18.59 16.84
N ARG A 281 1.91 -19.60 17.09
CA ARG A 281 2.86 -20.14 16.11
C ARG A 281 2.51 -21.61 15.93
N LYS A 282 1.87 -21.96 14.81
CA LYS A 282 1.46 -23.36 14.53
C LYS A 282 2.62 -24.20 14.01
N THR A 283 3.57 -23.58 13.30
CA THR A 283 4.75 -24.24 12.74
C THR A 283 6.00 -23.47 13.12
N MET A 284 7.05 -24.20 13.46
CA MET A 284 8.35 -23.66 13.83
C MET A 284 9.36 -24.05 12.75
N VAL A 285 10.05 -23.06 12.20
CA VAL A 285 11.13 -23.29 11.24
C VAL A 285 12.33 -23.80 12.04
N GLU A 286 12.94 -24.88 11.56
CA GLU A 286 14.14 -25.46 12.17
C GLU A 286 15.25 -24.41 12.30
N ASN A 287 15.91 -24.35 13.45
CA ASN A 287 16.93 -23.36 13.86
C ASN A 287 16.40 -21.96 14.20
N TYR A 288 15.09 -21.74 14.17
CA TYR A 288 14.44 -20.49 14.57
C TYR A 288 13.51 -20.67 15.78
N GLU A 289 13.78 -21.68 16.61
CA GLU A 289 13.01 -22.02 17.80
C GLU A 289 13.17 -20.98 18.91
N SER A 290 14.34 -20.33 18.98
CA SER A 290 14.66 -19.34 20.00
C SER A 290 13.95 -18.00 19.78
N ILE A 291 13.43 -17.73 18.57
CA ILE A 291 12.66 -16.52 18.29
C ILE A 291 11.30 -16.62 18.95
N THR A 292 11.06 -15.71 19.89
CA THR A 292 9.79 -15.58 20.59
C THR A 292 8.72 -14.97 19.68
N LYS A 293 7.45 -15.16 20.05
CA LYS A 293 6.30 -14.57 19.35
C LYS A 293 6.36 -13.03 19.34
N ASP A 294 6.82 -12.42 20.43
CA ASP A 294 6.99 -10.98 20.50
C ASP A 294 8.08 -10.50 19.54
N GLU A 295 9.25 -11.16 19.52
CA GLU A 295 10.31 -10.84 18.54
C GLU A 295 9.82 -11.04 17.09
N MET A 296 9.03 -12.09 16.82
CA MET A 296 8.48 -12.38 15.49
C MET A 296 7.57 -11.25 14.98
N PHE A 297 6.75 -10.64 15.84
CA PHE A 297 5.99 -9.46 15.47
C PHE A 297 6.91 -8.32 15.00
N PHE A 298 7.97 -8.05 15.76
CA PHE A 298 8.91 -6.97 15.43
C PHE A 298 9.74 -7.24 14.16
N TYR A 299 10.08 -8.51 13.91
CA TYR A 299 10.69 -8.92 12.64
C TYR A 299 9.75 -8.71 11.45
N GLY A 300 8.42 -8.78 11.65
CA GLY A 300 7.45 -8.52 10.59
C GLY A 300 7.64 -7.17 9.90
N ALA A 301 7.67 -6.07 10.68
CA ALA A 301 7.95 -4.74 10.12
C ALA A 301 9.34 -4.67 9.47
N GLY A 302 10.34 -5.34 10.07
CA GLY A 302 11.69 -5.42 9.53
C GLY A 302 11.75 -6.06 8.14
N ILE A 303 10.96 -7.10 7.90
CA ILE A 303 10.88 -7.78 6.59
C ILE A 303 10.20 -6.89 5.56
N ILE A 304 9.08 -6.27 5.90
CA ILE A 304 8.30 -5.46 4.95
C ILE A 304 9.02 -4.17 4.57
N LEU A 305 9.73 -3.54 5.51
CA LEU A 305 10.51 -2.34 5.26
C LEU A 305 11.92 -2.65 4.72
N CYS A 306 12.29 -3.92 4.57
CA CYS A 306 13.61 -4.29 4.08
C CYS A 306 13.79 -3.89 2.62
N ILE A 307 14.79 -3.07 2.34
CA ILE A 307 15.21 -2.70 0.98
C ILE A 307 16.70 -2.97 0.77
N PRO A 308 17.11 -3.45 -0.43
CA PRO A 308 18.53 -3.62 -0.75
C PRO A 308 19.28 -2.29 -0.58
N ASN A 309 20.45 -2.34 0.04
CA ASN A 309 21.28 -1.15 0.31
C ASN A 309 20.53 -0.05 1.09
N GLY A 310 19.62 -0.42 2.01
CA GLY A 310 18.75 0.47 2.77
C GLY A 310 19.41 1.52 3.69
N MET A 311 20.68 1.85 3.52
CA MET A 311 21.27 3.08 4.09
C MET A 311 21.83 4.01 2.99
N ASN A 312 21.96 3.49 1.78
CA ASN A 312 22.64 4.08 0.63
C ASN A 312 21.73 4.32 -0.58
N VAL A 313 20.46 3.89 -0.54
CA VAL A 313 19.48 4.30 -1.56
C VAL A 313 19.20 5.78 -1.39
N ARG A 314 19.14 6.55 -2.47
CA ARG A 314 18.67 7.94 -2.44
C ARG A 314 17.17 7.95 -2.69
N LEU A 315 16.42 8.69 -1.87
CA LEU A 315 15.01 8.96 -2.15
C LEU A 315 14.91 9.98 -3.29
N PHE A 316 13.83 9.91 -4.07
CA PHE A 316 13.53 10.93 -5.06
C PHE A 316 12.85 12.14 -4.40
N SER A 317 12.92 13.30 -5.05
CA SER A 317 12.29 14.52 -4.53
C SER A 317 10.77 14.41 -4.52
N GLY A 318 10.12 14.68 -3.38
CA GLY A 318 8.68 14.59 -3.20
C GLY A 318 8.19 13.22 -2.71
N GLN A 319 9.07 12.32 -2.28
CA GLN A 319 8.67 11.07 -1.63
C GLN A 319 7.97 11.36 -0.30
N PRO A 320 6.67 11.00 -0.10
CA PRO A 320 5.98 11.27 1.16
C PRO A 320 6.49 10.43 2.33
N HIS A 321 7.16 9.31 2.08
CA HIS A 321 7.63 8.44 3.15
C HIS A 321 9.00 8.85 3.69
N SER A 322 9.15 8.76 5.02
CA SER A 322 10.46 8.63 5.65
C SER A 322 11.23 7.43 5.09
N TYR A 323 12.56 7.47 5.21
CA TYR A 323 13.38 6.37 4.72
C TYR A 323 13.04 5.06 5.45
N ASN A 324 12.88 3.92 4.77
CA ASN A 324 12.45 2.65 5.40
C ASN A 324 13.27 2.22 6.62
N TYR A 325 14.60 2.36 6.58
CA TYR A 325 15.48 2.15 7.73
C TYR A 325 15.14 3.05 8.93
N GLN A 326 14.79 4.32 8.68
CA GLN A 326 14.36 5.26 9.70
C GLN A 326 12.95 4.94 10.18
N ARG A 327 11.99 4.65 9.28
CA ARG A 327 10.64 4.17 9.62
C ARG A 327 10.71 3.01 10.62
N LEU A 328 11.48 1.97 10.29
CA LEU A 328 11.66 0.80 11.15
C LEU A 328 12.17 1.18 12.55
N ASN A 329 13.22 1.99 12.62
CA ASN A 329 13.81 2.38 13.92
C ASN A 329 12.90 3.31 14.73
N SER A 330 12.12 4.18 14.07
CA SER A 330 11.07 4.99 14.72
C SER A 330 10.03 4.10 15.39
N LEU A 331 9.52 3.09 14.68
CA LEU A 331 8.55 2.13 15.20
C LEU A 331 9.08 1.42 16.46
N MET A 332 10.30 0.86 16.39
CA MET A 332 10.88 0.10 17.51
C MET A 332 11.11 0.97 18.74
N SER A 333 11.66 2.18 18.55
CA SER A 333 12.00 3.07 19.66
C SER A 333 10.77 3.59 20.44
N GLN A 334 9.59 3.62 19.81
CA GLN A 334 8.36 4.06 20.47
C GLN A 334 7.72 2.98 21.36
N MET A 335 8.08 1.71 21.18
CA MET A 335 7.42 0.59 21.86
C MET A 335 8.26 0.01 23.01
N ASN A 336 7.76 0.11 24.25
CA ASN A 336 8.41 -0.54 25.40
C ASN A 336 8.37 -2.07 25.30
N GLU A 337 7.43 -2.59 24.52
CA GLU A 337 7.30 -4.00 24.20
C GLU A 337 8.47 -4.49 23.34
N PHE A 338 9.02 -3.64 22.46
CA PHE A 338 10.26 -3.95 21.73
C PHE A 338 11.44 -4.08 22.69
N LYS A 339 11.60 -3.10 23.59
CA LYS A 339 12.64 -3.14 24.64
C LYS A 339 12.56 -4.44 25.45
N THR A 340 11.36 -4.86 25.78
CA THR A 340 11.12 -6.09 26.55
C THR A 340 11.43 -7.34 25.74
N ALA A 341 10.94 -7.43 24.50
CA ALA A 341 11.12 -8.57 23.62
C ALA A 341 12.61 -8.87 23.35
N PHE A 342 13.39 -7.84 23.03
CA PHE A 342 14.82 -7.95 22.74
C PHE A 342 15.73 -7.72 23.94
N LYS A 343 15.16 -7.54 25.14
CA LYS A 343 15.88 -7.30 26.40
C LYS A 343 16.88 -6.13 26.29
N CYS A 344 16.49 -5.07 25.60
CA CYS A 344 17.34 -3.90 25.41
C CYS A 344 17.55 -3.14 26.72
N LYS A 345 18.76 -2.61 26.90
CA LYS A 345 19.14 -1.71 27.99
C LYS A 345 18.69 -0.29 27.67
N ASP A 346 18.48 0.52 28.70
CA ASP A 346 18.18 1.96 28.52
C ASP A 346 19.29 2.73 27.81
N THR A 347 20.52 2.22 27.84
CA THR A 347 21.68 2.78 27.14
C THR A 347 21.78 2.35 25.68
N ASP A 348 20.96 1.40 25.22
CA ASP A 348 21.03 0.93 23.85
C ASP A 348 20.53 2.01 22.90
N LYS A 349 21.23 2.18 21.78
CA LYS A 349 20.95 3.22 20.77
C LYS A 349 19.49 3.25 20.33
N MET A 350 18.86 2.08 20.17
CA MET A 350 17.45 1.98 19.78
C MET A 350 16.50 2.55 20.83
N ILE A 351 16.82 2.40 22.12
CA ILE A 351 15.99 2.89 23.23
C ILE A 351 16.22 4.39 23.44
N GLN A 352 17.46 4.84 23.30
CA GLN A 352 17.82 6.27 23.36
C GLN A 352 17.26 7.08 22.17
N ASN A 353 16.80 6.42 21.11
CA ASN A 353 16.18 7.05 19.96
C ASN A 353 14.76 7.60 20.24
N LYS A 354 14.16 7.25 21.38
CA LYS A 354 12.83 7.73 21.72
C LYS A 354 12.86 9.22 22.08
N ALA A 355 12.28 10.08 21.25
CA ALA A 355 12.23 11.53 21.49
C ALA A 355 11.25 11.89 22.62
N ALA A 356 10.03 11.40 22.50
CA ALA A 356 8.94 11.55 23.46
C ALA A 356 7.95 10.39 23.27
N GLU A 357 7.13 10.08 24.26
CA GLU A 357 6.01 9.15 24.07
C GLU A 357 5.03 9.72 23.02
N CYS A 358 4.79 8.98 21.95
CA CYS A 358 3.86 9.38 20.90
C CYS A 358 2.69 8.41 20.82
N THR A 359 1.58 8.76 21.48
CA THR A 359 0.34 7.98 21.48
C THR A 359 -0.81 8.80 20.91
N LEU A 360 -1.13 8.58 19.63
CA LEU A 360 -2.21 9.30 18.96
C LEU A 360 -3.59 8.76 19.32
N TYR A 361 -3.72 7.44 19.48
CA TYR A 361 -5.00 6.74 19.75
C TYR A 361 -4.89 5.80 20.95
N GLY A 362 -6.05 5.41 21.47
CA GLY A 362 -6.21 4.48 22.58
C GLY A 362 -6.20 5.11 23.96
N SER A 363 -6.30 4.28 25.00
CA SER A 363 -6.51 4.73 26.39
C SER A 363 -5.41 5.62 26.97
N LYS A 364 -4.19 5.56 26.41
CA LYS A 364 -3.03 6.37 26.82
C LYS A 364 -2.90 7.67 26.00
N ALA A 365 -3.80 7.93 25.06
CA ALA A 365 -3.76 9.15 24.28
C ALA A 365 -4.07 10.39 25.15
N PRO A 366 -3.61 11.59 24.76
CA PRO A 366 -3.82 12.82 25.52
C PRO A 366 -5.30 13.10 25.83
N LEU A 367 -5.56 13.73 26.98
CA LEU A 367 -6.91 14.11 27.43
C LEU A 367 -7.54 15.21 26.58
N THR A 368 -6.74 16.20 26.18
CA THR A 368 -7.21 17.38 25.45
C THR A 368 -6.63 17.40 24.05
N ARG A 369 -7.31 18.09 23.14
CA ARG A 369 -6.72 18.60 21.90
C ARG A 369 -6.02 19.89 22.30
N LYS A 370 -4.68 19.91 22.36
CA LYS A 370 -3.86 21.09 22.75
C LYS A 370 -4.60 22.38 22.39
N ASN A 371 -5.04 23.13 23.41
CA ASN A 371 -5.80 24.35 23.19
C ASN A 371 -4.98 25.27 22.28
N SER A 372 -5.60 25.78 21.22
CA SER A 372 -5.08 26.91 20.45
C SER A 372 -5.18 28.17 21.32
N SER A 373 -4.33 28.24 22.34
CA SER A 373 -4.14 29.38 23.24
C SER A 373 -2.76 29.22 23.90
N ASN A 374 -1.73 29.38 23.09
CA ASN A 374 -0.45 30.05 23.38
C ASN A 374 0.46 29.97 22.16
#